data_AF-A0A8S3W4Z4-F1
#
_entry.id   AF-A0A8S3W4Z4-F1
#
_cell.length_a   1.000
_cell.length_b   1.000
_cell.length_c   1.000
_cell.angle_alpha   90.00
_cell.angle_beta   90.00
_cell.angle_gamma   90.00
#
_symmetry.space_group_name_H-M   'P 1'
#
loop_
_entity.id
_entity.type
_entity.pdbx_description
1 polymer ?
#
loop_
_entity_poly.entity_id
_entity_poly.type
_entity_poly.pdbx_seq_one_letter_code
_entity_poly.pdbx_strand_id
1 'polypeptide(L)'
;MPEKYFFSLLLLFKPWRILDDLKMQHETYTETFNAVKDDLQEALRYGNLRTELRNILQTAFEKVEEKVAELNEERKNIVDEGPDNPLEFEALEAVNAMEDKNNFDLVEADISEMNEQAMIDKLNSDQKKYLIQSLIKLGTKKKY
;
A
#
# COMPACT_ATOMS: atom_id res chain seq x y z
N MET A 1 4.07 39.60 24.65
CA MET A 1 5.19 38.71 24.24
C MET A 1 4.70 37.28 23.98
N PRO A 2 3.99 37.00 22.88
CA PRO A 2 3.53 35.65 22.53
C PRO A 2 4.63 34.79 21.87
N GLU A 3 5.66 35.45 21.33
CA GLU A 3 6.54 34.85 20.34
C GLU A 3 7.58 33.85 20.90
N LYS A 4 8.08 34.10 22.12
CA LYS A 4 8.97 33.15 22.82
C LYS A 4 8.26 31.85 23.21
N TYR A 5 6.94 31.94 23.43
CA TYR A 5 6.12 30.78 23.75
C TYR A 5 6.00 29.85 22.53
N PHE A 6 5.64 30.39 21.36
CA PHE A 6 5.56 29.59 20.13
C PHE A 6 6.92 29.07 19.67
N PHE A 7 7.99 29.83 19.86
CA PHE A 7 9.36 29.34 19.68
C PHE A 7 9.65 28.09 20.52
N SER A 8 9.31 28.13 21.81
CA SER A 8 9.54 27.00 22.73
C SER A 8 8.71 25.77 22.34
N LEU A 9 7.46 25.98 21.90
CA LEU A 9 6.60 24.92 21.39
C LEU A 9 7.17 24.27 20.12
N LEU A 10 7.62 25.07 19.16
CA LEU A 10 8.22 24.56 17.92
C LEU A 10 9.48 23.73 18.20
N LEU A 11 10.27 24.13 19.20
CA LEU A 11 11.44 23.38 19.65
C LEU A 11 11.05 22.00 20.22
N LEU A 12 9.95 21.93 20.97
CA LEU A 12 9.44 20.68 21.52
C LEU A 12 8.98 19.72 20.41
N PHE A 13 8.32 20.24 19.37
CA PHE A 13 7.81 19.44 18.25
C PHE A 13 8.89 19.02 17.27
N LYS A 14 9.95 19.82 17.09
CA LYS A 14 11.04 19.57 16.15
C LYS A 14 12.41 19.80 16.80
N PRO A 15 12.77 19.04 17.85
CA PRO A 15 14.00 19.24 18.61
C PRO A 15 15.28 19.04 17.80
N TRP A 16 15.18 18.39 16.64
CA TRP A 16 16.29 18.15 15.71
C TRP A 16 16.53 19.28 14.71
N ARG A 17 15.69 20.33 14.65
CA ARG A 17 15.91 21.45 13.73
C ARG A 17 16.88 22.46 14.31
N ILE A 18 17.69 23.02 13.41
CA ILE A 18 18.57 24.16 13.71
C ILE A 18 17.68 25.37 14.03
N LEU A 19 18.09 26.19 15.00
CA LEU A 19 17.33 27.35 15.46
C LEU A 19 16.93 28.31 14.33
N ASP A 20 17.82 28.50 13.36
CA ASP A 20 17.59 29.38 12.20
C ASP A 20 16.52 28.82 11.24
N ASP A 21 16.32 27.50 11.20
CA ASP A 21 15.33 26.84 10.35
C ASP A 21 13.94 26.72 11.01
N LEU A 22 13.82 27.17 12.26
CA LEU A 22 12.62 26.95 13.07
C LEU A 22 11.47 27.88 12.67
N LYS A 23 11.75 29.03 12.04
CA LYS A 23 10.73 29.90 11.39
C LYS A 23 10.34 29.46 9.97
N MET A 24 11.10 28.54 9.38
CA MET A 24 10.92 28.12 7.99
C MET A 24 10.87 29.35 7.04
N GLN A 25 9.75 29.60 6.37
CA GLN A 25 9.54 30.72 5.44
C GLN A 25 8.67 31.85 6.01
N HIS A 26 8.33 31.81 7.30
CA HIS A 26 7.42 32.76 7.93
C HIS A 26 8.16 33.85 8.71
N GLU A 27 7.52 35.01 8.84
CA GLU A 27 8.10 36.13 9.59
C GLU A 27 8.07 35.88 11.10
N THR A 28 7.10 35.10 11.58
CA THR A 28 6.90 34.78 13.00
C THR A 28 6.86 33.28 13.30
N TYR A 29 7.32 32.88 14.49
CA TYR A 29 7.15 31.56 15.08
C TYR A 29 5.68 31.23 15.31
N THR A 30 4.84 32.24 15.59
CA THR A 30 3.39 32.05 15.71
C THR A 30 2.78 31.55 14.40
N GLU A 31 3.10 32.19 13.27
CA GLU A 31 2.66 31.74 11.93
C GLU A 31 3.21 30.37 11.59
N THR A 32 4.49 30.14 11.87
CA THR A 32 5.13 28.85 11.62
C THR A 32 4.44 27.73 12.40
N PHE A 33 4.08 27.98 13.66
CA PHE A 33 3.35 27.04 14.49
C PHE A 33 1.95 26.76 13.93
N ASN A 34 1.25 27.79 13.47
CA ASN A 34 -0.08 27.61 12.86
C ASN A 34 0.00 26.79 11.57
N ALA A 35 0.97 27.05 10.70
CA ALA A 35 1.18 26.27 9.48
C ALA A 35 1.43 24.79 9.81
N VAL A 36 2.31 24.51 10.78
CA VAL A 36 2.57 23.13 11.24
C VAL A 36 1.33 22.49 11.87
N LYS A 37 0.52 23.26 12.60
CA LYS A 37 -0.73 22.78 13.20
C LYS A 37 -1.72 22.37 12.11
N ASP A 38 -1.86 23.20 11.08
CA ASP A 38 -2.79 22.97 9.98
C ASP A 38 -2.37 21.75 9.14
N ASP A 39 -1.07 21.62 8.83
CA ASP A 39 -0.51 20.43 8.18
C ASP A 39 -0.81 19.14 8.96
N LEU A 40 -0.66 19.18 10.29
CA LEU A 40 -0.95 18.04 11.17
C LEU A 40 -2.44 17.70 11.20
N GLN A 41 -3.32 18.70 11.24
CA GLN A 41 -4.77 18.50 11.19
C GLN A 41 -5.19 17.89 9.85
N GLU A 42 -4.60 18.33 8.75
CA GLU A 42 -4.84 17.78 7.43
C GLU A 42 -4.35 16.33 7.33
N ALA A 43 -3.14 16.02 7.81
CA ALA A 43 -2.62 14.66 7.86
C ALA A 43 -3.51 13.72 8.68
N LEU A 44 -4.02 14.18 9.83
CA LEU A 44 -4.98 13.43 10.64
C LEU A 44 -6.29 13.19 9.89
N ARG A 45 -6.83 14.20 9.21
CA ARG A 45 -8.03 14.07 8.38
C ARG A 45 -7.84 13.01 7.29
N TYR A 46 -6.71 13.03 6.58
CA TYR A 46 -6.37 12.01 5.57
C TYR A 46 -6.26 10.61 6.17
N GLY A 47 -5.65 10.47 7.36
CA GLY A 47 -5.57 9.20 8.07
C GLY A 47 -6.94 8.62 8.43
N ASN A 48 -7.85 9.46 8.89
CA ASN A 48 -9.23 9.08 9.22
C ASN A 48 -9.99 8.65 7.95
N LEU A 49 -9.92 9.45 6.88
CA LEU A 49 -10.55 9.14 5.60
C LEU A 49 -10.08 7.80 5.04
N ARG A 50 -8.78 7.51 5.11
CA ARG A 50 -8.23 6.21 4.67
C ARG A 50 -8.80 5.04 5.46
N THR A 51 -9.05 5.23 6.75
CA THR A 51 -9.59 4.19 7.63
C THR A 51 -11.06 3.96 7.32
N GLU A 52 -11.83 5.03 7.11
CA GLU A 52 -13.23 4.96 6.71
C GLU A 52 -13.41 4.26 5.35
N LEU A 53 -12.62 4.65 4.34
CA LEU A 53 -12.64 4.01 3.02
C LEU A 53 -12.31 2.52 3.10
N ARG A 54 -11.33 2.13 3.93
CA ARG A 54 -10.99 0.72 4.15
C ARG A 54 -12.20 -0.04 4.72
N ASN A 55 -12.86 0.52 5.71
CA ASN A 55 -14.01 -0.11 6.34
C ASN A 55 -15.17 -0.29 5.34
N ILE A 56 -15.47 0.75 4.56
CA ILE A 56 -16.53 0.70 3.52
C ILE A 56 -16.22 -0.39 2.49
N LEU A 57 -14.97 -0.44 2.00
CA LEU A 57 -14.56 -1.46 1.03
C LEU A 57 -14.66 -2.86 1.63
N GLN A 58 -14.23 -3.05 2.87
CA GLN A 58 -14.34 -4.33 3.55
C GLN A 58 -15.81 -4.78 3.67
N THR A 59 -16.71 -3.90 4.12
CA THR A 59 -18.15 -4.23 4.17
C THR A 59 -18.73 -4.52 2.79
N ALA A 60 -18.26 -3.83 1.74
CA ALA A 60 -18.71 -4.09 0.38
C ALA A 60 -18.26 -5.49 -0.10
N PHE A 61 -17.02 -5.88 0.17
CA PHE A 61 -16.54 -7.23 -0.15
C PHE A 61 -17.30 -8.31 0.60
N GLU A 62 -17.53 -8.14 1.91
CA GLU A 62 -18.31 -9.07 2.72
C GLU A 62 -19.72 -9.29 2.13
N LYS A 63 -20.40 -8.23 1.69
CA LYS A 63 -21.71 -8.32 1.04
C LYS A 63 -21.68 -9.04 -0.31
N VAL A 64 -20.60 -8.85 -1.09
CA VAL A 64 -20.44 -9.56 -2.36
C VAL A 64 -20.21 -11.04 -2.12
N GLU A 65 -19.37 -11.39 -1.15
CA GLU A 65 -19.13 -12.79 -0.77
C GLU A 65 -20.42 -13.47 -0.28
N GLU A 66 -21.20 -12.80 0.56
CA GLU A 66 -22.52 -13.28 1.01
C GLU A 66 -23.44 -13.55 -0.20
N LYS A 67 -23.56 -12.60 -1.13
CA LYS A 67 -24.42 -12.77 -2.31
C LYS A 67 -23.94 -13.88 -3.23
N VAL A 68 -22.62 -14.06 -3.39
CA VAL A 68 -22.04 -15.16 -4.16
C VAL A 68 -22.31 -16.50 -3.49
N ALA A 69 -22.24 -16.58 -2.16
CA ALA A 69 -22.58 -17.78 -1.41
C ALA A 69 -24.07 -18.14 -1.57
N GLU A 70 -24.97 -17.18 -1.44
CA GLU A 70 -26.42 -17.36 -1.66
C GLU A 70 -26.71 -17.92 -3.06
N LEU A 71 -26.16 -17.29 -4.11
CA LEU A 71 -26.36 -17.71 -5.49
C LEU A 71 -25.83 -19.12 -5.77
N ASN A 72 -24.73 -19.51 -5.12
CA ASN A 72 -24.17 -20.86 -5.25
C ASN A 72 -25.04 -21.91 -4.56
N GLU A 73 -25.66 -21.59 -3.43
CA GLU A 73 -26.62 -22.47 -2.76
C GLU A 73 -27.94 -22.58 -3.54
N GLU A 74 -28.45 -21.47 -4.09
CA GLU A 74 -29.59 -21.49 -5.01
C GLU A 74 -29.33 -22.36 -6.24
N ARG A 75 -28.12 -22.29 -6.83
CA ARG A 75 -27.73 -23.17 -7.94
C ARG A 75 -27.69 -24.65 -7.55
N LYS A 76 -27.21 -25.01 -6.36
CA LYS A 76 -27.19 -26.41 -5.90
C LYS A 76 -28.60 -26.96 -5.73
N ASN A 77 -29.54 -26.14 -5.26
CA ASN A 77 -30.94 -26.54 -5.05
C ASN A 77 -31.75 -26.71 -6.36
N ILE A 78 -31.22 -26.29 -7.51
CA ILE A 78 -31.86 -26.43 -8.83
C ILE A 78 -31.40 -27.71 -9.57
N VAL A 79 -30.36 -28.41 -9.11
CA VAL A 79 -29.75 -29.54 -9.84
C VAL A 79 -30.43 -30.89 -9.58
N ASP A 80 -31.46 -30.98 -8.74
CA ASP A 80 -32.14 -32.25 -8.47
C ASP A 80 -33.66 -32.10 -8.51
N GLU A 81 -34.25 -32.16 -9.71
CA GLU A 81 -35.58 -32.75 -9.99
C GLU A 81 -35.94 -32.66 -11.49
N GLY A 82 -35.90 -33.79 -12.20
CA GLY A 82 -36.76 -34.02 -13.37
C GLY A 82 -36.08 -34.45 -14.70
N PRO A 83 -36.74 -35.33 -15.49
CA PRO A 83 -36.13 -36.24 -16.45
C PRO A 83 -35.79 -35.61 -17.81
N ASP A 84 -34.80 -36.19 -18.49
CA ASP A 84 -34.40 -35.98 -19.89
C ASP A 84 -34.61 -34.55 -20.43
N ASN A 85 -33.62 -33.69 -20.22
CA ASN A 85 -33.54 -32.40 -20.88
C ASN A 85 -33.36 -32.61 -22.40
N PRO A 86 -34.35 -32.29 -23.26
CA PRO A 86 -34.28 -32.55 -24.71
C PRO A 86 -33.48 -31.48 -25.47
N LEU A 87 -32.81 -30.58 -24.75
CA LEU A 87 -31.85 -29.63 -25.28
C LEU A 87 -30.46 -30.16 -24.92
N GLU A 88 -29.89 -30.93 -25.84
CA GLU A 88 -28.45 -31.23 -25.91
C GLU A 88 -27.70 -29.89 -25.94
N PHE A 89 -27.40 -29.35 -24.76
CA PHE A 89 -26.40 -28.33 -24.61
C PHE A 89 -25.07 -29.07 -24.63
N GLU A 90 -24.48 -29.20 -25.83
CA GLU A 90 -23.07 -29.53 -25.93
C GLU A 90 -22.31 -28.51 -25.09
N ALA A 91 -21.60 -29.00 -24.08
CA ALA A 91 -20.73 -28.17 -23.27
C ALA A 91 -19.66 -27.58 -24.20
N LEU A 92 -19.86 -26.34 -24.64
CA LEU A 92 -18.83 -25.57 -25.35
C LEU A 92 -17.63 -25.43 -24.42
N GLU A 93 -16.65 -26.32 -24.60
CA GLU A 93 -15.20 -26.18 -24.35
C GLU A 93 -14.73 -25.37 -23.13
N ALA A 94 -15.51 -25.25 -22.06
CA ALA A 94 -15.04 -24.67 -20.81
C ALA A 94 -14.00 -25.56 -20.09
N VAL A 95 -13.88 -26.82 -20.53
CA VAL A 95 -12.85 -27.77 -20.08
C VAL A 95 -11.45 -27.32 -20.57
N ASN A 96 -11.35 -26.80 -21.80
CA ASN A 96 -10.07 -26.32 -22.35
C ASN A 96 -9.66 -24.95 -21.80
N ALA A 97 -10.62 -24.13 -21.33
CA ALA A 97 -10.32 -22.86 -20.66
C ALA A 97 -9.75 -23.05 -19.23
N MET A 98 -9.92 -24.23 -18.63
CA MET A 98 -9.28 -24.57 -17.35
C MET A 98 -7.91 -25.25 -17.53
N GLU A 99 -7.60 -25.80 -18.71
CA GLU A 99 -6.26 -26.33 -19.00
C GLU A 99 -5.19 -25.24 -19.13
N ASP A 100 -5.57 -24.02 -19.50
CA ASP A 100 -4.67 -22.84 -19.48
C ASP A 100 -4.24 -22.44 -18.05
N LYS A 101 -4.92 -22.94 -17.00
CA LYS A 101 -4.46 -22.71 -15.61
C LYS A 101 -3.32 -23.63 -15.19
N ASN A 102 -3.18 -24.80 -15.83
CA ASN A 102 -2.05 -25.70 -15.57
C ASN A 102 -0.81 -25.32 -16.38
N ASN A 103 -0.92 -24.38 -17.33
CA ASN A 103 0.21 -23.76 -18.00
C ASN A 103 0.76 -22.53 -17.24
N PHE A 104 0.19 -22.22 -16.07
CA PHE A 104 0.71 -21.20 -15.16
C PHE A 104 1.80 -21.74 -14.21
N ASP A 105 2.41 -22.88 -14.55
CA ASP A 105 3.54 -23.48 -13.82
C ASP A 105 4.90 -23.28 -14.53
N LEU A 106 5.01 -22.39 -15.51
CA LEU A 106 6.31 -22.05 -16.14
C LEU A 106 6.64 -20.55 -16.14
N VAL A 107 6.31 -19.89 -15.04
CA VAL A 107 7.18 -18.81 -14.54
C VAL A 107 7.52 -19.11 -13.08
N GLU A 108 8.06 -20.31 -12.82
CA GLU A 108 9.28 -20.36 -12.02
C GLU A 108 10.30 -19.50 -12.78
N ALA A 109 10.19 -18.17 -12.60
CA ALA A 109 11.28 -17.27 -12.88
C ALA A 109 12.37 -17.71 -11.93
N ASP A 110 13.18 -18.64 -12.44
CA ASP A 110 14.56 -18.90 -12.12
C ASP A 110 15.07 -17.85 -11.12
N ILE A 111 14.82 -18.09 -9.83
CA ILE A 111 15.50 -17.37 -8.74
C ILE A 111 16.89 -18.02 -8.64
N SER A 112 17.54 -18.19 -9.79
CA SER A 112 18.94 -18.46 -9.91
C SER A 112 19.63 -17.17 -9.47
N GLU A 113 20.02 -17.16 -8.20
CA GLU A 113 20.96 -16.21 -7.59
C GLU A 113 20.80 -14.77 -8.10
N MET A 114 19.88 -14.03 -7.48
CA MET A 114 19.81 -12.58 -7.63
C MET A 114 21.19 -11.97 -7.35
N ASN A 115 21.92 -11.63 -8.42
CA ASN A 115 23.24 -11.01 -8.32
C ASN A 115 23.06 -9.58 -7.81
N GLU A 116 23.30 -9.38 -6.50
CA GLU A 116 23.21 -8.10 -5.80
C GLU A 116 23.99 -6.99 -6.54
N GLN A 117 25.13 -7.34 -7.16
CA GLN A 117 25.98 -6.40 -7.89
C GLN A 117 25.30 -5.88 -9.17
N ALA A 118 24.63 -6.75 -9.92
CA ALA A 118 23.92 -6.38 -11.15
C ALA A 118 22.73 -5.43 -10.88
N MET A 119 22.15 -5.51 -9.67
CA MET A 119 21.07 -4.61 -9.26
C MET A 119 21.61 -3.23 -8.85
N ILE A 120 22.75 -3.21 -8.14
CA ILE A 120 23.44 -1.97 -7.75
C ILE A 120 23.92 -1.20 -8.98
N ASP A 121 24.39 -1.89 -10.01
CA ASP A 121 24.88 -1.25 -11.24
C ASP A 121 23.78 -0.53 -12.02
N LYS A 122 22.53 -1.00 -11.93
CA LYS A 122 21.34 -0.37 -12.54
C LYS A 122 20.84 0.88 -11.79
N LEU A 123 21.35 1.16 -10.59
CA LEU A 123 20.95 2.32 -9.81
C LEU A 123 21.60 3.61 -10.33
N ASN A 124 20.83 4.69 -10.36
CA ASN A 124 21.37 6.02 -10.63
C ASN A 124 22.16 6.58 -9.43
N SER A 125 22.88 7.69 -9.64
CA SER A 125 23.76 8.29 -8.63
C SER A 125 23.07 8.63 -7.31
N ASP A 126 21.82 9.07 -7.36
CA ASP A 126 21.08 9.46 -6.16
C ASP A 126 20.53 8.25 -5.41
N GLN A 127 20.08 7.22 -6.13
CA GLN A 127 19.68 5.93 -5.55
C GLN A 127 20.84 5.22 -4.87
N LYS A 128 22.04 5.27 -5.47
CA LYS A 128 23.28 4.73 -4.87
C LYS A 128 23.60 5.43 -3.55
N LYS A 129 23.51 6.76 -3.50
CA LYS A 129 23.72 7.53 -2.26
C LYS A 129 22.72 7.14 -1.17
N TYR A 130 21.45 6.99 -1.52
CA TYR A 130 20.42 6.59 -0.56
C TYR A 130 20.66 5.18 -0.02
N LEU A 131 21.02 4.22 -0.89
CA LEU A 131 21.35 2.85 -0.50
C LEU A 131 22.56 2.80 0.44
N ILE A 132 23.62 3.57 0.15
CA ILE A 132 24.79 3.66 1.03
C ILE A 132 24.40 4.25 2.39
N GLN A 133 23.59 5.30 2.40
CA GLN A 133 23.15 5.94 3.64
C GLN A 133 22.25 5.03 4.49
N SER A 134 21.40 4.21 3.85
CA SER A 134 20.56 3.24 4.56
C SER A 134 21.39 2.08 5.13
N LEU A 135 22.37 1.56 4.38
CA LEU A 135 23.29 0.52 4.86
C LEU A 135 24.15 1.02 6.04
N ILE A 136 24.64 2.26 5.98
CA ILE A 136 25.37 2.88 7.10
C ILE A 136 24.48 2.98 8.35
N LYS A 137 23.21 3.37 8.19
CA LYS A 137 22.24 3.44 9.31
C LYS A 137 21.89 2.07 9.88
N LEU A 138 21.89 1.02 9.06
CA LEU A 138 21.59 -0.35 9.45
C LEU A 138 22.79 -1.09 10.08
N GLY A 139 23.95 -0.43 10.20
CA GLY A 139 25.15 -1.02 10.83
C GLY A 139 25.78 -2.17 10.03
N THR A 140 25.29 -2.46 8.83
CA THR A 140 25.84 -3.49 7.95
C THR A 140 27.05 -2.95 7.21
N LYS A 141 28.22 -2.96 7.87
CA LYS A 141 29.51 -2.84 7.18
C LYS A 141 29.80 -4.13 6.40
N LYS A 142 29.14 -4.37 5.27
CA LYS A 142 29.73 -5.20 4.23
C LYS A 142 30.68 -4.30 3.42
N LYS A 143 31.97 -4.58 3.53
CA LYS A 143 32.99 -4.03 2.63
C LYS A 143 32.67 -4.55 1.22
N TYR A 144 32.30 -3.63 0.33
CA TYR A 144 32.43 -3.83 -1.11
C TYR A 144 33.82 -3.35 -1.52
#